data_AF-A0AAN5RDH2-F1
#
_entry.id   AF-A0AAN5RDH2-F1
#
_cell.length_a   1.000
_cell.length_b   1.000
_cell.length_c   1.000
_cell.angle_alpha   90.00
_cell.angle_beta   90.00
_cell.angle_gamma   90.00
#
_symmetry.space_group_name_H-M   'P 1'
#
loop_
_entity.id
_entity.type
_entity.pdbx_description
1 polymer ?
#
loop_
_entity_poly.entity_id
_entity_poly.type
_entity_poly.pdbx_seq_one_letter_code
_entity_poly.pdbx_strand_id
1 'polypeptide(L)' 'MPHSSRKTILKETSRLAALAGKSQDYALARDLWQQVHLMVARVDNRAWAFARMQFCERVLARQRAVTGDNAVTACG' A
#
# COMPACT_ATOMS: atom_id res chain seq x y z
N MET A 1 2.37 9.37 -30.09
CA MET A 1 1.64 9.34 -28.81
C MET A 1 2.16 8.18 -27.94
N PRO A 2 2.40 8.37 -26.64
CA PRO A 2 3.50 7.68 -25.94
C PRO A 2 3.05 6.40 -25.23
N HIS A 3 3.26 5.24 -25.85
CA HIS A 3 3.14 3.95 -25.15
C HIS A 3 4.25 3.72 -24.10
N SER A 4 5.36 4.47 -24.18
CA SER A 4 6.49 4.37 -23.24
C SER A 4 6.24 4.99 -21.86
N SER A 5 5.20 5.81 -21.68
CA SER A 5 4.94 6.46 -20.38
C SER A 5 4.23 5.53 -19.39
N ARG A 6 3.24 4.74 -19.82
CA ARG A 6 2.40 3.97 -18.88
C ARG A 6 3.16 2.85 -18.16
N LYS A 7 4.04 2.13 -18.86
CA LYS A 7 4.90 1.10 -18.24
C LYS A 7 5.92 1.73 -17.28
N THR A 8 6.46 2.89 -17.63
CA THR A 8 7.41 3.65 -16.81
C THR A 8 6.76 4.18 -15.54
N ILE A 9 5.56 4.78 -15.66
CA ILE A 9 4.75 5.23 -14.51
C ILE A 9 4.43 4.04 -13.61
N LEU A 10 3.94 2.92 -14.16
CA LEU A 10 3.64 1.72 -13.36
C LEU A 10 4.85 1.24 -12.56
N LYS A 11 6.02 1.18 -13.21
CA LYS A 11 7.27 0.75 -12.57
C LYS A 11 7.68 1.71 -11.46
N GLU A 12 7.56 3.01 -11.70
CA GLU A 12 7.90 4.05 -10.72
C GLU A 12 6.93 4.05 -9.54
N THR A 13 5.61 4.00 -9.78
CA THR A 13 4.60 3.89 -8.71
C THR A 13 4.81 2.64 -7.88
N SER A 14 5.14 1.49 -8.50
CA SER A 14 5.44 0.25 -7.77
C SER A 14 6.71 0.37 -6.92
N ARG A 15 7.74 1.07 -7.43
CA ARG A 15 8.98 1.34 -6.71
C ARG A 15 8.72 2.25 -5.51
N LEU A 16 7.96 3.33 -5.69
CA LEU A 16 7.57 4.24 -4.62
C LEU A 16 6.73 3.51 -3.56
N ALA A 17 5.79 2.65 -3.96
CA ALA A 17 4.98 1.84 -3.04
C ALA A 17 5.85 0.92 -2.17
N ALA A 18 6.87 0.29 -2.77
CA ALA A 18 7.81 -0.55 -2.06
C ALA A 18 8.71 0.26 -1.10
N LEU A 19 9.14 1.47 -1.49
CA LEU A 19 9.90 2.36 -0.62
C LEU A 19 9.07 2.83 0.58
N ALA A 20 7.83 3.26 0.36
CA ALA A 20 6.91 3.65 1.43
C ALA A 20 6.68 2.49 2.43
N GLY A 21 6.54 1.26 1.92
CA GLY A 21 6.43 0.08 2.77
C GLY A 21 7.69 -0.20 3.62
N LYS A 22 8.88 0.11 3.11
CA LYS A 22 10.14 0.02 3.89
C LYS A 22 10.22 1.11 4.96
N SER A 23 9.72 2.31 4.65
CA SER A 23 9.63 3.43 5.60
C SER A 23 8.51 3.29 6.63
N GLN A 24 7.77 2.18 6.63
CA GLN A 24 6.60 1.92 7.50
C GLN A 24 5.43 2.89 7.28
N ASP A 25 5.45 3.69 6.21
CA ASP A 25 4.34 4.52 5.76
C ASP A 25 3.32 3.65 5.01
N TYR A 26 2.62 2.79 5.74
CA TYR A 26 1.67 1.84 5.18
C TYR A 26 0.43 2.52 4.57
N ALA A 27 0.09 3.74 5.00
CA ALA A 27 -0.98 4.54 4.40
C ALA A 27 -0.63 4.96 2.97
N LEU A 28 0.55 5.55 2.78
CA LEU A 28 1.05 5.94 1.46
C LEU A 28 1.29 4.71 0.57
N ALA A 29 1.86 3.64 1.13
CA ALA A 29 2.07 2.39 0.40
C ALA A 29 0.75 1.81 -0.11
N ARG A 30 -0.32 1.82 0.69
CA ARG A 30 -1.66 1.34 0.29
C ARG A 30 -2.19 2.12 -0.91
N ASP A 31 -2.15 3.45 -0.87
CA ASP A 31 -2.67 4.29 -1.96
C ASP A 31 -1.87 4.09 -3.25
N LEU A 32 -0.55 3.94 -3.16
CA LEU A 32 0.29 3.63 -4.31
C LEU A 32 0.00 2.23 -4.88
N TRP A 33 -0.23 1.22 -4.02
CA TRP A 33 -0.66 -0.11 -4.47
C TRP A 33 -2.05 -0.11 -5.11
N GLN A 34 -2.97 0.74 -4.64
CA GLN A 34 -4.26 0.95 -5.28
C GLN A 34 -4.12 1.55 -6.67
N GLN A 35 -3.23 2.54 -6.85
CA GLN A 35 -2.93 3.10 -8.16
C GLN A 35 -2.31 2.04 -9.10
N VAL A 36 -1.39 1.21 -8.60
CA VAL A 36 -0.86 0.06 -9.34
C VAL A 36 -1.98 -0.90 -9.73
N HIS A 37 -2.87 -1.26 -8.81
CA HIS A 37 -4.00 -2.15 -9.07
C HIS A 37 -4.91 -1.63 -10.20
N LEU A 38 -5.22 -0.33 -10.20
CA LEU A 38 -6.03 0.31 -11.24
C LEU A 38 -5.30 0.41 -12.59
N MET A 39 -3.98 0.58 -12.57
CA MET A 39 -3.18 0.73 -13.79
C MET A 39 -2.93 -0.61 -14.51
N VAL A 40 -2.89 -1.73 -13.78
CA VAL A 40 -2.60 -3.03 -14.37
C VAL A 40 -3.84 -3.66 -15.01
N ALA A 41 -3.68 -4.12 -16.26
CA ALA A 41 -4.72 -4.81 -17.03
C ALA A 41 -4.80 -6.33 -16.76
N ARG A 42 -3.69 -6.96 -16.35
CA ARG A 42 -3.64 -8.42 -16.12
C ARG A 42 -4.20 -8.79 -14.75
N VAL A 43 -5.00 -9.86 -14.71
CA VAL A 43 -5.66 -10.36 -13.50
C VAL A 43 -4.65 -10.78 -12.42
N ASP A 44 -3.58 -11.51 -12.78
CA ASP A 44 -2.57 -11.96 -11.80
C ASP A 44 -1.88 -10.79 -11.09
N ASN A 45 -1.53 -9.76 -11.85
CA ASN A 45 -0.89 -8.57 -11.32
C ASN A 45 -1.87 -7.72 -10.48
N ARG A 46 -3.17 -7.75 -10.78
CA ARG A 46 -4.21 -7.12 -9.95
C ARG A 46 -4.35 -7.83 -8.61
N ALA A 47 -4.37 -9.17 -8.60
CA ALA A 47 -4.44 -9.96 -7.38
C ALA A 47 -3.21 -9.72 -6.50
N TRP A 48 -2.02 -9.62 -7.10
CA TRP A 48 -0.79 -9.29 -6.38
C TRP A 48 -0.83 -7.89 -5.74
N ALA A 49 -1.27 -6.86 -6.49
CA ALA A 49 -1.40 -5.51 -5.95
C ALA A 49 -2.46 -5.44 -4.84
N PHE A 50 -3.57 -6.17 -4.99
CA PHE A 50 -4.62 -6.27 -3.97
C PHE A 50 -4.11 -6.94 -2.69
N ALA A 51 -3.33 -8.02 -2.79
CA ALA A 51 -2.71 -8.66 -1.63
C ALA A 51 -1.80 -7.70 -0.85
N ARG A 52 -1.07 -6.81 -1.56
CA ARG A 52 -0.26 -5.76 -0.94
C ARG A 52 -1.10 -4.70 -0.24
N MET A 53 -2.22 -4.28 -0.82
CA MET A 53 -3.17 -3.37 -0.17
C MET A 53 -3.73 -3.97 1.12
N GLN A 54 -4.17 -5.23 1.07
CA GLN A 54 -4.69 -5.95 2.24
C GLN A 54 -3.65 -6.09 3.36
N PHE A 55 -2.39 -6.33 2.99
CA PHE A 55 -1.30 -6.33 3.96
C PHE A 55 -1.16 -4.96 4.65
N CYS A 56 -1.10 -3.88 3.88
CA CYS A 56 -1.02 -2.51 4.44
C CYS A 56 -2.20 -2.20 5.37
N GLU A 57 -3.43 -2.57 4.97
CA GLU A 57 -4.64 -2.36 5.79
C GLU A 57 -4.58 -3.13 7.11
N ARG A 58 -4.13 -4.38 7.11
CA ARG A 58 -3.97 -5.18 8.34
C ARG A 58 -2.92 -4.57 9.28
N VAL A 59 -1.82 -4.06 8.74
CA VAL A 59 -0.79 -3.40 9.56
C VAL A 59 -1.31 -2.10 10.18
N LEU A 60 -2.02 -1.28 9.41
CA LEU A 60 -2.64 -0.05 9.93
C LEU A 60 -3.71 -0.34 10.99
N ALA A 61 -4.55 -1.36 10.77
CA ALA A 61 -5.55 -1.79 11.76
C ALA A 61 -4.88 -2.27 13.06
N ARG A 62 -3.78 -3.03 12.95
CA ARG A 62 -3.00 -3.49 14.09
C ARG A 62 -2.33 -2.33 14.84
N GLN A 63 -1.76 -1.36 14.11
CA GLN A 63 -1.18 -0.17 14.74
C GLN A 63 -2.24 0.61 15.53
N ARG A 64 -3.43 0.81 14.95
CA ARG A 64 -4.55 1.45 15.66
C ARG A 64 -5.00 0.70 16.90
N ALA A 65 -5.06 -0.64 16.85
CA ALA A 65 -5.39 -1.45 18.02
C ALA A 65 -4.35 -1.25 19.14
N VAL A 66 -3.06 -1.36 18.81
CA VAL A 66 -1.96 -1.15 19.79
C VAL A 66 -1.98 0.26 20.39
N THR A 67 -2.26 1.29 19.58
CA THR A 67 -2.39 2.66 20.09
C THR A 67 -3.65 2.85 20.94
N GLY A 68 -4.76 2.19 20.59
CA GLY A 68 -6.00 2.22 21.36
C GLY A 68 -5.88 1.53 22.73
N ASP A 69 -5.19 0.40 22.80
CA ASP A 69 -4.91 -0.32 24.06
C ASP A 69 -3.97 0.48 24.99
N ASN A 70 -3.00 1.22 24.44
CA ASN A 70 -2.17 2.13 25.22
C ASN A 70 -2.95 3.33 25.79
N ALA A 71 -4.03 3.77 25.13
CA ALA A 71 -4.88 4.84 25.67
C ALA A 71 -5.78 4.36 26.82
N VAL A 72 -6.24 3.10 26.79
CA VAL A 72 -7.05 2.51 27.87
C VAL A 72 -6.20 2.22 29.12
N THR A 73 -4.93 1.83 28.94
CA THR A 73 -4.04 1.48 30.07
C THR A 73 -3.49 2.72 30.80
N ALA A 74 -3.50 3.91 30.17
CA ALA A 74 -3.00 5.14 30.78
C ALA A 74 -3.97 5.83 31.76
N CYS A 75 -5.18 5.29 31.96
CA CYS A 75 -6.21 5.84 32.85
C CYS A 75 -6.68 4.87 33.95
N GLY A 76 -5.87 3.84 34.29
CA GLY A 76 -6.17 2.84 35.32
C GLY A 76 -5.33 3.00 36.57
#